data_AF-A0A427XDL3-F1
#
_entry.id   AF-A0A427XDL3-F1
#
_cell.length_a   1.000
_cell.length_b   1.000
_cell.length_c   1.000
_cell.angle_alpha   90.00
_cell.angle_beta   90.00
_cell.angle_gamma   90.00
#
_symmetry.space_group_name_H-M   'P 1'
#
loop_
_entity.id
_entity.type
_entity.pdbx_description
1 polymer ?
#
loop_
_entity_poly.entity_id
_entity_poly.type
_entity_poly.pdbx_seq_one_letter_code
_entity_poly.pdbx_strand_id
1 'polypeptide(L)'
;MFPALGQTPCDACVKRGKPEDCVWEDAPQQLFALATDLDALRQEVADLRGLINSRSTVSAQHDTALVSPSLQHPPRPASASSFDQRALSTGAASSSVPPVTAFASPVSSTHHPSVGRVEYTVSDLEAAAIGPAPGARNVFDSSPANGYCTTGLGMGLKPSPSFDNVADLMPHTDGGTILINEYFGGPLHKGWYIVEEGTFKQLHQLYKIAALTTKLTDKAAYLFPNYSAEQLSRIPNALYQASVDALESANYMAVPQIRHIQVALLYVLFLVHFGETPDQSNVALRHIDLAVSTALWLELDCLGDDPSVLPTDDPALAGLSPKAQLELCKRLIHFLAFLDTTIQKRPGIWRLGGVVTPLPGNYVDLTRVDETPRPSYELTTASLPRAVSSFANVIRQYHAAGELPYEILVLYDQALRQVLDEMPHANAPLESAWMIHIIRASIHNRLVRLHRPHLLKGYEEPDSDLSRVVAVNSARSIVNGLILFNTNTRIRPNFVKRWILGACVVLAIDYVFGNPDSRTSLLQALDIFGAVNPYDRAPATTLKCKETVEAFLAAGDARVGQSAPSEDAMAAFFDDVKQRLEYAPPIVGLVDFGFAAPLPFDIDSMLNGLWSS
;
A
#
# COMPACT_ATOMS: atom_id res chain seq x y z
N MET A 1 13.94 -39.10 -22.37
CA MET A 1 13.00 -38.32 -21.55
C MET A 1 12.96 -36.93 -22.15
N PHE A 2 11.90 -36.60 -22.88
CA PHE A 2 11.68 -35.23 -23.36
C PHE A 2 10.98 -34.48 -22.22
N PRO A 3 11.43 -33.28 -21.83
CA PRO A 3 10.71 -32.48 -20.85
C PRO A 3 9.29 -32.23 -21.37
N ALA A 4 8.31 -32.32 -20.48
CA ALA A 4 6.92 -32.05 -20.81
C ALA A 4 6.82 -30.69 -21.51
N LEU A 5 6.19 -30.67 -22.69
CA LEU A 5 5.81 -29.45 -23.38
C LEU A 5 5.04 -28.56 -22.39
N GLY A 6 5.69 -27.50 -21.89
CA GLY A 6 5.14 -26.59 -20.89
C GLY A 6 6.09 -26.18 -19.76
N GLN A 7 7.27 -26.81 -19.62
CA GLN A 7 8.24 -26.49 -18.55
C GLN A 7 9.51 -25.77 -19.04
N THR A 8 9.43 -25.03 -20.15
CA THR A 8 10.56 -24.15 -20.48
C THR A 8 10.52 -22.96 -19.53
N PRO A 9 11.56 -22.73 -18.70
CA PRO A 9 11.63 -21.53 -17.89
C PRO A 9 11.56 -20.29 -18.79
N CYS A 10 10.89 -19.22 -18.35
CA CYS A 10 10.82 -18.00 -19.14
C CYS A 10 12.22 -17.40 -19.31
N ASP A 11 12.44 -16.65 -20.40
CA ASP A 11 13.75 -16.05 -20.71
C ASP A 11 14.31 -15.22 -19.56
N ALA A 12 13.45 -14.57 -18.77
CA ALA A 12 13.86 -13.80 -17.60
C ALA A 12 14.42 -14.68 -16.46
N CYS A 13 13.85 -15.86 -16.19
CA CYS A 13 14.39 -16.78 -15.19
C CYS A 13 15.69 -17.45 -15.67
N VAL A 14 15.79 -17.75 -16.96
CA VAL A 14 17.03 -18.27 -17.58
C VAL A 14 18.15 -17.24 -17.47
N LYS A 15 17.89 -15.97 -17.84
CA LYS A 15 18.87 -14.88 -17.73
C LYS A 15 19.34 -14.65 -16.29
N ARG A 16 18.44 -14.80 -15.31
CA ARG A 16 18.77 -14.68 -13.88
C ARG A 16 19.57 -15.87 -13.33
N GLY A 17 19.86 -16.89 -14.14
CA GLY A 17 20.63 -18.06 -13.72
C GLY A 17 19.91 -18.96 -12.73
N LYS A 18 18.58 -18.84 -12.62
CA LYS A 18 17.73 -19.62 -11.71
C LYS A 18 16.51 -20.18 -12.47
N PRO A 19 16.72 -21.07 -13.44
CA PRO A 19 15.61 -21.67 -14.20
C PRO A 19 14.63 -22.47 -13.32
N GLU A 20 15.11 -23.03 -12.20
CA GLU A 20 14.32 -23.78 -11.22
C GLU A 20 13.34 -22.92 -10.42
N ASP A 21 13.61 -21.62 -10.29
CA ASP A 21 12.72 -20.65 -9.63
C ASP A 21 11.56 -20.22 -10.54
N CYS A 22 11.56 -20.67 -11.81
CA CYS A 22 10.47 -20.39 -12.75
C CYS A 22 9.23 -21.22 -12.42
N VAL A 23 8.53 -20.81 -11.37
CA VAL A 23 7.24 -21.38 -11.00
C VAL A 23 6.17 -20.75 -11.88
N TRP A 24 5.67 -21.52 -12.84
CA TRP A 24 4.37 -21.24 -13.43
C TRP A 24 3.36 -21.58 -12.34
N GLU A 25 2.79 -20.57 -11.67
CA GLU A 25 1.65 -20.77 -10.77
C GLU A 25 0.67 -21.68 -11.49
N ASP A 26 0.22 -22.76 -10.83
CA ASP A 26 -0.76 -23.72 -11.37
C ASP A 26 -1.77 -22.95 -12.18
N ALA A 27 -1.66 -23.05 -13.52
CA ALA A 27 -2.38 -22.17 -14.42
C ALA A 27 -3.84 -22.25 -13.97
N PRO A 28 -4.45 -21.14 -13.47
CA PRO A 28 -5.86 -21.18 -13.10
C PRO A 28 -6.56 -21.77 -14.32
N GLN A 29 -7.35 -22.85 -14.14
CA GLN A 29 -8.09 -23.52 -15.21
C GLN A 29 -8.47 -22.47 -16.26
N GLN A 30 -7.79 -22.53 -17.41
CA GLN A 30 -7.59 -21.39 -18.30
C GLN A 30 -8.86 -20.53 -18.42
N LEU A 31 -8.84 -19.34 -17.83
CA LEU A 31 -9.83 -18.27 -18.07
C LEU A 31 -9.48 -17.44 -19.31
N PHE A 32 -8.57 -17.94 -20.15
CA PHE A 32 -8.35 -17.37 -21.47
C PHE A 32 -9.29 -18.05 -22.45
N ALA A 33 -10.00 -17.23 -23.23
CA ALA A 33 -10.78 -17.67 -24.38
C ALA A 33 -9.91 -18.61 -25.23
N LEU A 34 -10.35 -19.86 -25.38
CA LEU A 34 -9.71 -20.82 -26.28
C LEU A 34 -9.73 -20.24 -27.70
N ALA A 35 -8.87 -20.75 -28.58
CA ALA A 35 -8.93 -20.36 -30.00
C ALA A 35 -10.35 -20.53 -30.58
N THR A 36 -11.08 -21.54 -30.10
CA THR A 36 -12.50 -21.77 -30.42
C THR A 36 -13.43 -20.67 -29.92
N ASP A 37 -13.17 -20.09 -28.74
CA ASP A 37 -13.95 -18.99 -28.18
C ASP A 37 -13.67 -17.69 -28.92
N LEU A 38 -12.42 -17.50 -29.36
CA LEU A 38 -12.01 -16.35 -30.17
C LEU A 38 -12.60 -16.43 -31.58
N ASP A 39 -12.70 -17.63 -32.15
CA ASP A 39 -13.40 -17.87 -33.41
C ASP A 39 -14.93 -17.75 -33.27
N ALA A 40 -15.51 -18.19 -32.14
CA ALA A 40 -16.91 -17.97 -31.83
C ALA A 40 -17.24 -16.46 -31.70
N LEU A 41 -16.39 -15.70 -31.01
CA LEU A 41 -16.52 -14.24 -30.91
C LEU A 41 -16.35 -13.55 -32.26
N ARG A 42 -15.40 -14.00 -33.11
CA ARG A 42 -15.27 -13.49 -34.48
C ARG A 42 -16.51 -13.76 -35.32
N GLN A 43 -17.11 -14.93 -35.17
CA GLN A 43 -18.34 -15.30 -35.86
C GLN A 43 -19.51 -14.42 -35.37
N GLU A 44 -19.64 -14.22 -34.06
CA GLU A 44 -20.69 -13.40 -33.47
C GLU A 44 -20.57 -11.92 -33.90
N VAL A 45 -19.34 -11.38 -33.95
CA VAL A 45 -19.07 -10.04 -34.49
C VAL A 45 -19.37 -9.97 -35.99
N ALA A 46 -19.08 -11.02 -36.76
CA ALA A 46 -19.41 -11.07 -38.18
C ALA A 46 -20.94 -11.11 -38.41
N ASP A 47 -21.68 -11.88 -37.61
CA ASP A 47 -23.14 -11.97 -37.66
C ASP A 47 -23.79 -10.64 -37.27
N LEU A 48 -23.29 -9.97 -36.22
CA LEU A 48 -23.74 -8.63 -35.83
C LEU A 48 -23.47 -7.59 -36.93
N ARG A 49 -22.30 -7.63 -37.56
CA ARG A 49 -22.01 -6.77 -38.72
C ARG A 49 -22.95 -7.06 -39.89
N GLY A 50 -23.27 -8.33 -40.13
CA GLY A 50 -24.28 -8.75 -41.09
C GLY A 50 -25.67 -8.17 -40.79
N LEU A 51 -26.11 -8.24 -39.53
CA LEU A 51 -27.38 -7.68 -39.08
C LEU A 51 -27.43 -6.16 -39.24
N ILE A 52 -26.36 -5.45 -38.90
CA ILE A 52 -26.27 -3.99 -39.08
C ILE A 52 -26.37 -3.64 -40.56
N ASN A 53 -25.58 -4.29 -41.41
CA ASN A 53 -25.59 -4.04 -42.85
C ASN A 53 -26.95 -4.36 -43.49
N SER A 54 -27.61 -5.44 -43.05
CA SER A 54 -28.95 -5.81 -43.53
C SER A 54 -30.01 -4.77 -43.16
N ARG A 55 -29.93 -4.19 -41.95
CA ARG A 55 -30.80 -3.08 -41.53
C ARG A 55 -30.53 -1.80 -42.31
N SER A 56 -29.26 -1.51 -42.63
CA SER A 56 -28.88 -0.36 -43.46
C SER A 56 -29.43 -0.50 -44.89
N THR A 57 -29.45 -1.70 -45.45
CA THR A 57 -30.07 -1.94 -46.77
C THR A 57 -31.59 -1.88 -46.75
N VAL A 58 -32.25 -2.33 -45.67
CA VAL A 58 -33.72 -2.24 -45.53
C VAL A 58 -34.18 -0.77 -45.40
N SER A 59 -33.37 0.09 -44.79
CA SER A 59 -33.66 1.53 -44.72
C SER A 59 -33.48 2.26 -46.06
N ALA A 60 -32.72 1.69 -47.00
CA ALA A 60 -32.53 2.25 -48.35
C ALA A 60 -33.59 1.78 -49.36
N GLN A 61 -34.35 0.72 -49.04
CA GLN A 61 -35.38 0.16 -49.92
C GLN A 61 -36.82 0.51 -49.49
N HIS A 62 -37.02 1.18 -48.36
CA HIS A 62 -38.35 1.65 -47.96
C HIS A 62 -38.86 2.87 -48.74
N ASP A 63 -38.05 3.43 -49.64
CA ASP A 63 -38.45 4.47 -50.60
C ASP A 63 -38.88 3.92 -51.98
N THR A 64 -38.98 2.60 -52.17
CA THR A 64 -39.49 2.06 -53.44
C THR A 64 -40.29 0.76 -53.28
N ALA A 65 -41.61 0.92 -53.44
CA ALA A 65 -42.58 -0.06 -53.92
C ALA A 65 -43.11 -1.16 -52.98
N LEU A 66 -44.40 -0.95 -52.64
CA LEU A 66 -45.48 -1.94 -52.61
C LEU A 66 -45.24 -3.20 -53.47
N VAL A 67 -45.54 -4.37 -52.90
CA VAL A 67 -46.23 -5.57 -53.47
C VAL A 67 -45.66 -6.88 -52.88
N SER A 68 -46.52 -7.65 -52.20
CA SER A 68 -46.34 -9.03 -51.68
C SER A 68 -46.43 -10.09 -52.81
N PRO A 69 -46.42 -11.44 -52.57
CA PRO A 69 -45.90 -12.28 -51.47
C PRO A 69 -45.07 -13.53 -51.94
N SER A 70 -44.51 -14.31 -50.99
CA SER A 70 -44.78 -15.77 -50.79
C SER A 70 -43.56 -16.66 -50.38
N LEU A 71 -43.70 -17.31 -49.21
CA LEU A 71 -43.35 -18.68 -48.75
C LEU A 71 -42.13 -19.46 -49.33
N GLN A 72 -41.22 -19.97 -48.46
CA GLN A 72 -41.01 -21.40 -48.12
C GLN A 72 -39.66 -21.70 -47.38
N HIS A 73 -39.75 -22.51 -46.31
CA HIS A 73 -38.72 -23.35 -45.64
C HIS A 73 -38.28 -24.55 -46.54
N PRO A 74 -37.38 -25.53 -46.20
CA PRO A 74 -36.47 -25.83 -45.05
C PRO A 74 -35.07 -26.39 -45.54
N PRO A 75 -34.44 -27.50 -45.04
CA PRO A 75 -33.83 -27.84 -43.73
C PRO A 75 -32.32 -28.25 -43.75
N ARG A 76 -31.80 -28.47 -42.53
CA ARG A 76 -30.58 -29.15 -42.04
C ARG A 76 -30.42 -30.62 -42.54
N PRO A 77 -29.18 -31.18 -42.62
CA PRO A 77 -28.67 -32.17 -41.63
C PRO A 77 -27.13 -32.06 -41.39
N ALA A 78 -26.50 -32.33 -40.24
CA ALA A 78 -26.37 -33.50 -39.35
C ALA A 78 -25.11 -34.37 -39.61
N SER A 79 -24.53 -34.87 -38.50
CA SER A 79 -23.57 -35.99 -38.32
C SER A 79 -22.06 -35.69 -38.48
N ALA A 80 -21.11 -36.37 -37.83
CA ALA A 80 -21.00 -37.20 -36.61
C ALA A 80 -19.55 -37.75 -36.54
N SER A 81 -19.19 -38.39 -35.43
CA SER A 81 -18.04 -39.29 -35.16
C SER A 81 -16.70 -38.62 -34.85
N SER A 82 -16.07 -38.77 -33.67
CA SER A 82 -15.70 -39.93 -32.82
C SER A 82 -14.60 -40.81 -33.42
N PHE A 83 -13.42 -40.84 -32.80
CA PHE A 83 -12.70 -42.10 -32.58
C PHE A 83 -11.61 -41.93 -31.52
N ASP A 84 -11.32 -43.05 -30.87
CA ASP A 84 -10.83 -43.20 -29.51
C ASP A 84 -9.50 -43.99 -29.51
N GLN A 85 -8.69 -43.68 -28.49
CA GLN A 85 -7.93 -44.62 -27.66
C GLN A 85 -6.57 -45.26 -28.03
N ARG A 86 -5.79 -45.36 -26.92
CA ARG A 86 -4.74 -46.33 -26.50
C ARG A 86 -3.29 -45.99 -26.81
N ALA A 87 -2.39 -45.77 -25.84
CA ALA A 87 -1.96 -46.51 -24.61
C ALA A 87 -0.70 -47.38 -24.86
N LEU A 88 0.35 -47.17 -24.05
CA LEU A 88 1.06 -48.21 -23.25
C LEU A 88 2.48 -47.76 -22.77
N SER A 89 2.74 -48.02 -21.46
CA SER A 89 4.00 -48.55 -20.87
C SER A 89 5.29 -47.71 -20.85
N THR A 90 6.28 -47.84 -19.95
CA THR A 90 6.53 -48.45 -18.62
C THR A 90 7.94 -47.96 -18.19
N GLY A 91 8.17 -47.74 -16.88
CA GLY A 91 9.37 -48.25 -16.19
C GLY A 91 10.57 -47.32 -15.84
N ALA A 92 10.95 -47.40 -14.56
CA ALA A 92 12.30 -47.38 -13.97
C ALA A 92 12.77 -46.14 -13.18
N ALA A 93 13.35 -46.44 -12.02
CA ALA A 93 13.68 -45.57 -10.89
C ALA A 93 15.20 -45.52 -10.63
N SER A 94 15.71 -44.44 -10.02
CA SER A 94 16.86 -44.45 -9.08
C SER A 94 17.11 -43.08 -8.41
N SER A 95 17.09 -43.08 -7.06
CA SER A 95 17.96 -42.40 -6.04
C SER A 95 18.75 -41.11 -6.36
N SER A 96 19.07 -40.17 -5.47
CA SER A 96 18.60 -39.66 -4.15
C SER A 96 19.74 -38.78 -3.57
N VAL A 97 19.50 -37.50 -3.24
CA VAL A 97 20.18 -36.69 -2.19
C VAL A 97 19.22 -35.53 -1.80
N PRO A 98 18.99 -35.19 -0.51
CA PRO A 98 17.98 -34.18 -0.13
C PRO A 98 18.56 -32.78 0.12
N PRO A 99 17.84 -31.69 -0.19
CA PRO A 99 17.94 -30.44 0.55
C PRO A 99 16.77 -30.28 1.54
N VAL A 100 17.00 -29.45 2.55
CA VAL A 100 16.11 -29.11 3.68
C VAL A 100 14.67 -28.89 3.21
N THR A 101 13.77 -29.75 3.67
CA THR A 101 12.33 -29.67 3.41
C THR A 101 11.72 -28.44 4.08
N ALA A 102 11.13 -27.56 3.27
CA ALA A 102 10.00 -26.74 3.69
C ALA A 102 8.90 -27.66 4.24
N PHE A 103 8.33 -27.29 5.38
CA PHE A 103 7.19 -28.00 5.96
C PHE A 103 6.00 -27.92 5.01
N ALA A 104 5.76 -29.01 4.27
CA ALA A 104 4.49 -29.25 3.62
C ALA A 104 3.53 -29.81 4.68
N SER A 105 2.62 -28.99 5.18
CA SER A 105 1.51 -29.43 6.03
C SER A 105 0.33 -29.87 5.16
N PRO A 106 -0.29 -31.04 5.43
CA PRO A 106 -1.55 -31.41 4.80
C PRO A 106 -2.71 -30.64 5.47
N VAL A 107 -3.51 -29.94 4.66
CA VAL A 107 -4.74 -29.29 5.11
C VAL A 107 -5.88 -30.31 5.08
N SER A 108 -6.29 -30.78 6.27
CA SER A 108 -7.68 -31.14 6.54
C SER A 108 -7.89 -31.28 8.06
N SER A 109 -8.29 -30.20 8.74
CA SER A 109 -9.15 -30.33 9.93
C SER A 109 -9.85 -29.00 10.23
N THR A 110 -11.18 -29.06 10.30
CA THR A 110 -12.10 -28.03 10.79
C THR A 110 -11.98 -27.90 12.31
N HIS A 111 -11.01 -27.14 12.79
CA HIS A 111 -11.02 -26.53 14.12
C HIS A 111 -10.20 -25.24 14.02
N HIS A 112 -10.90 -24.10 13.93
CA HIS A 112 -10.24 -22.80 14.06
C HIS A 112 -9.79 -22.67 15.53
N PRO A 113 -8.50 -22.53 15.83
CA PRO A 113 -8.07 -22.14 17.16
C PRO A 113 -8.64 -20.77 17.48
N SER A 114 -9.04 -20.58 18.74
CA SER A 114 -9.57 -19.33 19.27
C SER A 114 -8.52 -18.22 19.16
N VAL A 115 -8.45 -17.57 18.01
CA VAL A 115 -7.73 -16.31 17.86
C VAL A 115 -8.29 -15.36 18.93
N GLY A 116 -7.41 -14.86 19.79
CA GLY A 116 -7.79 -14.20 21.05
C GLY A 116 -8.82 -13.08 20.83
N ARG A 117 -9.93 -13.17 21.57
CA ARG A 117 -11.06 -12.21 21.66
C ARG A 117 -10.66 -10.73 21.66
N VAL A 118 -9.52 -10.43 22.28
CA VAL A 118 -8.95 -9.08 22.37
C VAL A 118 -8.45 -8.59 21.01
N GLU A 119 -7.76 -9.42 20.22
CA GLU A 119 -7.21 -9.03 18.90
C GLU A 119 -8.29 -8.61 17.89
N TYR A 120 -9.41 -9.32 17.92
CA TYR A 120 -10.58 -8.96 17.12
C TYR A 120 -11.14 -7.60 17.53
N THR A 121 -11.35 -7.40 18.85
CA THR A 121 -11.80 -6.13 19.43
C THR A 121 -10.89 -4.96 19.04
N VAL A 122 -9.56 -5.16 19.09
CA VAL A 122 -8.61 -4.09 18.72
C VAL A 122 -8.67 -3.79 17.22
N SER A 123 -8.72 -4.82 16.38
CA SER A 123 -8.79 -4.66 14.92
C SER A 123 -10.05 -3.92 14.49
N ASP A 124 -11.18 -4.23 15.13
CA ASP A 124 -12.45 -3.59 14.87
C ASP A 124 -12.49 -2.15 15.39
N LEU A 125 -11.93 -1.89 16.58
CA LEU A 125 -11.81 -0.52 17.08
C LEU A 125 -10.92 0.34 16.15
N GLU A 126 -9.80 -0.22 15.67
CA GLU A 126 -8.94 0.42 14.67
C GLU A 126 -9.69 0.66 13.34
N ALA A 127 -10.56 -0.26 12.93
CA ALA A 127 -11.38 -0.13 11.73
C ALA A 127 -12.53 0.87 11.90
N ALA A 128 -13.14 0.97 13.09
CA ALA A 128 -14.23 1.88 13.37
C ALA A 128 -13.75 3.32 13.53
N ALA A 129 -12.64 3.53 14.22
CA ALA A 129 -12.11 4.87 14.43
C ALA A 129 -11.53 5.48 13.13
N ILE A 130 -10.97 4.65 12.24
CA ILE A 130 -10.13 5.11 11.12
C ILE A 130 -10.65 4.67 9.76
N GLY A 131 -11.65 3.79 9.72
CA GLY A 131 -12.14 3.14 8.50
C GLY A 131 -11.36 1.85 8.19
N PRO A 132 -11.78 1.09 7.17
CA PRO A 132 -11.12 -0.15 6.78
C PRO A 132 -9.67 0.07 6.34
N ALA A 133 -8.83 -0.96 6.51
CA ALA A 133 -7.47 -0.92 5.97
C ALA A 133 -7.50 -0.74 4.44
N PRO A 134 -6.51 -0.04 3.84
CA PRO A 134 -6.34 -0.01 2.40
C PRO A 134 -6.41 -1.44 1.82
N GLY A 135 -7.36 -1.67 0.93
CA GLY A 135 -7.53 -2.95 0.25
C GLY A 135 -8.44 -3.98 0.93
N ALA A 136 -9.01 -3.70 2.10
CA ALA A 136 -10.10 -4.54 2.61
C ALA A 136 -11.28 -4.50 1.64
N ARG A 137 -11.77 -5.67 1.22
CA ARG A 137 -13.04 -5.75 0.52
C ARG A 137 -14.13 -5.50 1.56
N ASN A 138 -14.92 -4.45 1.37
CA ASN A 138 -16.17 -4.35 2.10
C ASN A 138 -17.00 -5.57 1.69
N VAL A 139 -17.08 -6.56 2.57
CA VAL A 139 -18.04 -7.64 2.46
C VAL A 139 -19.38 -7.01 2.77
N PHE A 140 -19.95 -6.33 1.77
CA PHE A 140 -21.33 -5.87 1.88
C PHE A 140 -22.19 -7.13 1.96
N ASP A 141 -22.91 -7.22 3.06
CA ASP A 141 -23.90 -8.24 3.30
C ASP A 141 -24.84 -8.27 2.10
N SER A 142 -25.00 -9.45 1.50
CA SER A 142 -25.72 -9.68 0.25
C SER A 142 -27.23 -9.49 0.46
N SER A 143 -27.67 -8.25 0.60
CA SER A 143 -29.07 -7.88 0.49
C SER A 143 -29.41 -7.73 -1.00
N PRO A 144 -30.47 -8.36 -1.51
CA PRO A 144 -30.75 -8.41 -2.95
C PRO A 144 -31.37 -7.10 -3.42
N ALA A 145 -30.54 -6.13 -3.79
CA ALA A 145 -30.99 -4.96 -4.54
C ALA A 145 -30.74 -5.18 -6.05
N ASN A 146 -31.83 -5.46 -6.76
CA ASN A 146 -31.90 -5.44 -8.21
C ASN A 146 -31.45 -4.08 -8.77
N GLY A 147 -30.40 -4.09 -9.58
CA GLY A 147 -29.99 -2.91 -10.35
C GLY A 147 -28.79 -3.23 -11.24
N TYR A 148 -29.07 -3.54 -12.52
CA TYR A 148 -28.03 -3.65 -13.54
C TYR A 148 -27.22 -2.35 -13.61
N CYS A 149 -25.94 -2.42 -13.26
CA CYS A 149 -24.99 -1.32 -13.45
C CYS A 149 -23.83 -1.83 -14.32
N THR A 150 -23.86 -1.47 -15.60
CA THR A 150 -22.73 -1.59 -16.53
C THR A 150 -21.71 -0.51 -16.21
N THR A 151 -20.65 -0.84 -15.49
CA THR A 151 -19.50 0.07 -15.25
C THR A 151 -18.32 -0.32 -16.13
N GLY A 152 -18.10 0.47 -17.19
CA GLY A 152 -16.74 0.65 -17.73
C GLY A 152 -15.87 1.32 -16.67
N LEU A 153 -14.55 1.17 -16.78
CA LEU A 153 -13.51 1.70 -15.88
C LEU A 153 -13.43 3.26 -15.80
N GLY A 154 -14.53 3.97 -16.00
CA GLY A 154 -14.64 5.40 -15.68
C GLY A 154 -14.74 5.56 -14.17
N MET A 155 -13.65 6.00 -13.53
CA MET A 155 -13.67 6.37 -12.13
C MET A 155 -14.78 7.40 -11.89
N GLY A 156 -15.69 7.13 -10.95
CA GLY A 156 -16.78 8.01 -10.54
C GLY A 156 -16.31 9.25 -9.76
N LEU A 157 -15.26 9.92 -10.22
CA LEU A 157 -15.02 11.31 -9.84
C LEU A 157 -16.11 12.11 -10.57
N LYS A 158 -17.05 12.71 -9.82
CA LYS A 158 -18.00 13.68 -10.42
C LYS A 158 -17.21 14.64 -11.30
N PRO A 159 -17.59 14.86 -12.57
CA PRO A 159 -16.91 15.81 -13.43
C PRO A 159 -16.96 17.16 -12.74
N SER A 160 -15.83 17.53 -12.14
CA SER A 160 -15.61 18.86 -11.61
C SER A 160 -15.58 19.81 -12.82
N PRO A 161 -15.92 21.11 -12.68
CA PRO A 161 -15.69 22.07 -13.75
C PRO A 161 -14.27 21.87 -14.27
N SER A 162 -14.16 21.45 -15.52
CA SER A 162 -12.91 20.99 -16.09
C SER A 162 -11.96 22.17 -16.13
N PHE A 163 -10.78 21.99 -15.55
CA PHE A 163 -9.64 22.80 -15.98
C PHE A 163 -9.33 22.33 -17.39
N ASP A 164 -9.97 22.95 -18.38
CA ASP A 164 -9.91 22.52 -19.79
C ASP A 164 -8.48 22.49 -20.35
N ASN A 165 -7.54 23.20 -19.69
CA ASN A 165 -6.13 23.17 -20.03
C ASN A 165 -5.26 23.20 -18.76
N VAL A 166 -4.48 22.15 -18.56
CA VAL A 166 -3.47 22.04 -17.50
C VAL A 166 -2.41 23.14 -17.61
N ALA A 167 -2.13 23.65 -18.80
CA ALA A 167 -1.21 24.77 -18.96
C ALA A 167 -1.71 26.03 -18.23
N ASP A 168 -3.02 26.20 -18.10
CA ASP A 168 -3.63 27.34 -17.41
C ASP A 168 -3.61 27.18 -15.88
N LEU A 169 -3.44 25.93 -15.41
CA LEU A 169 -3.22 25.60 -13.99
C LEU A 169 -1.78 25.85 -13.55
N MET A 170 -0.83 25.97 -14.48
CA MET A 170 0.55 26.20 -14.10
C MET A 170 0.70 27.63 -13.60
N PRO A 171 1.35 27.82 -12.44
CA PRO A 171 1.68 29.17 -12.02
C PRO A 171 2.62 29.79 -13.07
N HIS A 172 2.71 31.12 -13.10
CA HIS A 172 3.74 31.81 -13.88
C HIS A 172 5.12 31.14 -13.67
N THR A 173 6.03 31.25 -14.64
CA THR A 173 7.34 30.59 -14.65
C THR A 173 8.08 30.69 -13.29
N ASP A 174 7.92 31.81 -12.60
CA ASP A 174 8.43 32.04 -11.24
C ASP A 174 7.82 31.10 -10.19
N GLY A 175 6.50 30.91 -10.19
CA GLY A 175 5.82 30.01 -9.26
C GLY A 175 6.19 28.54 -9.47
N GLY A 176 6.45 28.13 -10.73
CA GLY A 176 6.97 26.80 -11.02
C GLY A 176 8.34 26.58 -10.37
N THR A 177 9.22 27.58 -10.49
CA THR A 177 10.55 27.58 -9.85
C THR A 177 10.45 27.55 -8.33
N ILE A 178 9.49 28.28 -7.74
CA ILE A 178 9.25 28.26 -6.28
C ILE A 178 8.83 26.86 -5.83
N LEU A 179 7.89 26.21 -6.53
CA LEU A 179 7.44 24.84 -6.20
C LEU A 179 8.58 23.81 -6.31
N ILE A 180 9.44 23.94 -7.32
CA ILE A 180 10.63 23.10 -7.47
C ILE A 180 11.57 23.31 -6.28
N ASN A 181 11.91 24.56 -5.96
CA ASN A 181 12.81 24.86 -4.86
C ASN A 181 12.23 24.45 -3.50
N GLU A 182 10.91 24.56 -3.32
CA GLU A 182 10.22 24.10 -2.13
C GLU A 182 10.21 22.58 -2.02
N TYR A 183 10.10 21.84 -3.12
CA TYR A 183 10.26 20.40 -3.10
C TYR A 183 11.68 19.99 -2.68
N PHE A 184 12.70 20.43 -3.42
CA PHE A 184 14.09 20.01 -3.22
C PHE A 184 14.67 20.55 -1.90
N GLY A 185 14.30 21.77 -1.50
CA GLY A 185 14.67 22.34 -0.21
C GLY A 185 13.80 21.86 0.96
N GLY A 186 12.66 21.24 0.66
CA GLY A 186 11.64 20.87 1.63
C GLY A 186 11.79 19.45 2.19
N PRO A 187 10.91 19.09 3.14
CA PRO A 187 10.99 17.81 3.84
C PRO A 187 10.71 16.62 2.93
N LEU A 188 9.88 16.78 1.91
CA LEU A 188 9.52 15.71 0.98
C LEU A 188 10.74 15.11 0.30
N HIS A 189 11.54 15.94 -0.38
CA HIS A 189 12.73 15.47 -1.06
C HIS A 189 13.81 14.99 -0.08
N LYS A 190 14.04 15.75 1.00
CA LYS A 190 15.06 15.42 2.01
C LYS A 190 14.82 14.07 2.68
N GLY A 191 13.56 13.76 2.99
CA GLY A 191 13.18 12.48 3.59
C GLY A 191 12.90 11.37 2.58
N TRP A 192 12.74 11.67 1.29
CA TRP A 192 12.38 10.70 0.25
C TRP A 192 13.15 10.98 -1.05
N TYR A 193 14.44 10.69 -1.04
CA TYR A 193 15.36 11.00 -2.12
C TYR A 193 15.26 9.97 -3.26
N ILE A 194 14.46 10.26 -4.28
CA ILE A 194 14.24 9.41 -5.46
C ILE A 194 14.49 10.11 -6.80
N VAL A 195 14.70 11.43 -6.78
CA VAL A 195 14.97 12.26 -7.95
C VAL A 195 16.21 13.10 -7.65
N GLU A 196 17.20 13.13 -8.53
CA GLU A 196 18.36 14.00 -8.38
C GLU A 196 18.02 15.43 -8.87
N GLU A 197 18.38 16.43 -8.06
CA GLU A 197 17.97 17.82 -8.24
C GLU A 197 18.50 18.46 -9.54
N GLY A 198 19.79 18.29 -9.82
CA GLY A 198 20.45 18.87 -10.99
C GLY A 198 19.83 18.36 -12.29
N THR A 199 19.67 17.05 -12.39
CA THR A 199 19.07 16.34 -13.52
C THR A 199 17.63 16.79 -13.74
N PHE A 200 16.84 16.87 -12.66
CA PHE A 200 15.46 17.31 -12.76
C PHE A 200 15.34 18.77 -13.23
N LYS A 201 16.16 19.67 -12.67
CA LYS A 201 16.15 21.09 -13.02
C LYS A 201 16.53 21.33 -14.49
N GLN A 202 17.40 20.52 -15.06
CA GLN A 202 17.77 20.59 -16.49
C GLN A 202 16.63 20.20 -17.43
N LEU A 203 15.74 19.29 -17.02
CA LEU A 203 14.67 18.76 -17.88
C LEU A 203 13.37 19.57 -17.84
N HIS A 204 13.25 20.58 -16.96
CA HIS A 204 12.08 21.46 -16.82
C HIS A 204 10.71 20.75 -16.66
N GLN A 205 10.65 19.53 -16.11
CA GLN A 205 9.40 18.74 -16.02
C GLN A 205 8.58 19.03 -14.75
N LEU A 206 7.91 20.18 -14.71
CA LEU A 206 7.26 20.74 -13.51
C LEU A 206 6.11 19.90 -12.89
N TYR A 207 5.26 19.28 -13.71
CA TYR A 207 3.93 18.81 -13.26
C TYR A 207 3.96 17.74 -12.15
N LYS A 208 4.94 16.82 -12.21
CA LYS A 208 5.03 15.66 -11.31
C LYS A 208 5.32 16.05 -9.86
N ILE A 209 6.22 17.01 -9.69
CA ILE A 209 6.63 17.53 -8.38
C ILE A 209 5.64 18.58 -7.88
N ALA A 210 5.08 19.38 -8.79
CA ALA A 210 4.11 20.41 -8.46
C ALA A 210 2.87 19.86 -7.75
N ALA A 211 2.34 18.69 -8.13
CA ALA A 211 1.18 18.08 -7.46
C ALA A 211 1.44 17.82 -5.97
N LEU A 212 2.59 17.24 -5.64
CA LEU A 212 2.94 16.88 -4.27
C LEU A 212 3.29 18.12 -3.43
N THR A 213 4.06 19.07 -4.00
CA THR A 213 4.43 20.30 -3.29
C THR A 213 3.20 21.17 -3.04
N THR A 214 2.31 21.33 -4.03
CA THR A 214 1.07 22.11 -3.83
C THR A 214 0.15 21.51 -2.78
N LYS A 215 0.21 20.18 -2.57
CA LYS A 215 -0.56 19.50 -1.52
C LYS A 215 -0.09 19.85 -0.11
N LEU A 216 1.19 20.20 0.07
CA LEU A 216 1.80 20.44 1.39
C LEU A 216 2.23 21.90 1.62
N THR A 217 2.28 22.73 0.59
CA THR A 217 2.69 24.12 0.70
C THR A 217 1.62 24.96 1.40
N ASP A 218 2.06 25.80 2.34
CA ASP A 218 1.26 26.89 2.92
C ASP A 218 1.20 28.11 2.00
N LYS A 219 1.98 28.11 0.92
CA LYS A 219 2.08 29.21 -0.04
C LYS A 219 1.13 29.06 -1.21
N ALA A 220 0.19 28.13 -1.17
CA ALA A 220 -0.71 27.87 -2.31
C ALA A 220 -1.47 29.14 -2.73
N ALA A 221 -2.01 29.91 -1.77
CA ALA A 221 -2.69 31.17 -2.06
C ALA A 221 -1.76 32.24 -2.67
N TYR A 222 -0.47 32.24 -2.30
CA TYR A 222 0.52 33.15 -2.88
C TYR A 222 0.92 32.74 -4.31
N LEU A 223 1.06 31.44 -4.54
CA LEU A 223 1.42 30.88 -5.85
C LEU A 223 0.28 30.97 -6.87
N PHE A 224 -0.96 30.98 -6.39
CA PHE A 224 -2.18 31.01 -7.19
C PHE A 224 -3.12 32.13 -6.70
N PRO A 225 -2.72 33.42 -6.80
CA PRO A 225 -3.42 34.53 -6.15
C PRO A 225 -4.83 34.78 -6.71
N ASN A 226 -5.11 34.28 -7.92
CA ASN A 226 -6.39 34.44 -8.59
C ASN A 226 -7.37 33.28 -8.34
N TYR A 227 -6.97 32.29 -7.54
CA TYR A 227 -7.77 31.10 -7.27
C TYR A 227 -8.49 31.24 -5.93
N SER A 228 -9.78 30.87 -5.88
CA SER A 228 -10.55 30.79 -4.64
C SER A 228 -10.04 29.66 -3.75
N ALA A 229 -10.36 29.70 -2.45
CA ALA A 229 -9.99 28.61 -1.52
C ALA A 229 -10.48 27.23 -1.99
N GLU A 230 -11.69 27.17 -2.56
CA GLU A 230 -12.23 25.95 -3.16
C GLU A 230 -11.40 25.48 -4.36
N GLN A 231 -11.02 26.39 -5.26
CA GLN A 231 -10.19 26.04 -6.41
C GLN A 231 -8.78 25.62 -5.98
N LEU A 232 -8.17 26.31 -5.02
CA LEU A 232 -6.87 25.94 -4.43
C LEU A 232 -6.87 24.52 -3.88
N SER A 233 -7.98 24.10 -3.26
CA SER A 233 -8.12 22.73 -2.74
C SER A 233 -8.11 21.65 -3.83
N ARG A 234 -8.46 22.01 -5.07
CA ARG A 234 -8.53 21.09 -6.23
C ARG A 234 -7.22 21.01 -7.02
N ILE A 235 -6.37 22.03 -6.94
CA ILE A 235 -5.11 22.12 -7.70
C ILE A 235 -4.23 20.86 -7.54
N PRO A 236 -4.01 20.30 -6.33
CA PRO A 236 -3.15 19.12 -6.17
C PRO A 236 -3.64 17.92 -6.99
N ASN A 237 -4.95 17.67 -6.99
CA ASN A 237 -5.54 16.56 -7.75
C ASN A 237 -5.51 16.80 -9.27
N ALA A 238 -5.70 18.05 -9.70
CA ALA A 238 -5.60 18.41 -11.11
C ALA A 238 -4.15 18.25 -11.64
N LEU A 239 -3.16 18.66 -10.85
CA LEU A 239 -1.74 18.45 -11.17
C LEU A 239 -1.35 16.96 -11.12
N TYR A 240 -1.93 16.19 -10.21
CA TYR A 240 -1.77 14.73 -10.22
C TYR A 240 -2.32 14.13 -11.51
N GLN A 241 -3.54 14.49 -11.93
CA GLN A 241 -4.13 13.99 -13.18
C GLN A 241 -3.28 14.38 -14.39
N ALA A 242 -2.87 15.64 -14.48
CA ALA A 242 -1.94 16.11 -15.51
C ALA A 242 -0.66 15.28 -15.59
N SER A 243 -0.12 14.88 -14.43
CA SER A 243 1.09 14.05 -14.39
C SER A 243 0.85 12.61 -14.89
N VAL A 244 -0.37 12.08 -14.72
CA VAL A 244 -0.79 10.79 -15.27
C VAL A 244 -0.93 10.90 -16.78
N ASP A 245 -1.60 11.93 -17.29
CA ASP A 245 -1.76 12.17 -18.73
C ASP A 245 -0.40 12.34 -19.43
N ALA A 246 0.56 13.01 -18.76
CA ALA A 246 1.93 13.14 -19.23
C ALA A 246 2.68 11.80 -19.24
N LEU A 247 2.42 10.92 -18.26
CA LEU A 247 3.00 9.59 -18.20
C LEU A 247 2.45 8.70 -19.32
N GLU A 248 1.14 8.74 -19.57
CA GLU A 248 0.48 8.05 -20.69
C GLU A 248 1.00 8.54 -22.04
N SER A 249 1.15 9.85 -22.21
CA SER A 249 1.74 10.46 -23.42
C SER A 249 3.18 10.02 -23.66
N ALA A 250 3.92 9.71 -22.58
CA ALA A 250 5.26 9.15 -22.66
C ALA A 250 5.28 7.65 -23.02
N ASN A 251 4.11 7.04 -23.26
CA ASN A 251 3.94 5.63 -23.61
C ASN A 251 4.67 4.67 -22.66
N TYR A 252 4.61 4.96 -21.36
CA TYR A 252 5.35 4.24 -20.32
C TYR A 252 5.03 2.73 -20.24
N MET A 253 3.87 2.33 -20.74
CA MET A 253 3.44 0.93 -20.79
C MET A 253 4.20 0.13 -21.86
N ALA A 254 4.64 0.77 -22.93
CA ALA A 254 5.38 0.13 -24.01
C ALA A 254 6.89 0.41 -23.94
N VAL A 255 7.29 1.52 -23.32
CA VAL A 255 8.70 1.92 -23.19
C VAL A 255 9.06 1.99 -21.71
N PRO A 256 9.80 0.99 -21.17
CA PRO A 256 10.18 1.00 -19.78
C PRO A 256 11.17 2.14 -19.52
N GLN A 257 10.93 2.91 -18.47
CA GLN A 257 11.72 4.12 -18.16
C GLN A 257 11.84 4.33 -16.64
N ILE A 258 13.01 4.80 -16.20
CA ILE A 258 13.32 5.14 -14.81
C ILE A 258 12.35 6.21 -14.29
N ARG A 259 11.98 7.18 -15.14
CA ARG A 259 11.00 8.23 -14.80
C ARG A 259 9.66 7.66 -14.34
N HIS A 260 9.21 6.53 -14.90
CA HIS A 260 7.96 5.91 -14.47
C HIS A 260 8.06 5.42 -13.03
N ILE A 261 9.17 4.75 -12.67
CA ILE A 261 9.42 4.28 -11.31
C ILE A 261 9.44 5.47 -10.34
N GLN A 262 10.18 6.54 -10.67
CA GLN A 262 10.23 7.76 -9.85
C GLN A 262 8.85 8.37 -9.63
N VAL A 263 8.04 8.47 -10.69
CA VAL A 263 6.68 9.02 -10.61
C VAL A 263 5.76 8.13 -9.77
N ALA A 264 5.81 6.81 -9.94
CA ALA A 264 5.03 5.88 -9.13
C ALA A 264 5.37 5.98 -7.63
N LEU A 265 6.66 6.15 -7.29
CA LEU A 265 7.09 6.39 -5.91
C LEU A 265 6.58 7.74 -5.37
N LEU A 266 6.55 8.80 -6.18
CA LEU A 266 5.92 10.07 -5.79
C LEU A 266 4.40 9.93 -5.59
N TYR A 267 3.73 9.12 -6.39
CA TYR A 267 2.31 8.83 -6.22
C TYR A 267 2.01 8.11 -4.91
N VAL A 268 2.92 7.28 -4.38
CA VAL A 268 2.75 6.71 -3.03
C VAL A 268 2.73 7.79 -1.96
N LEU A 269 3.58 8.82 -2.07
CA LEU A 269 3.51 9.95 -1.14
C LEU A 269 2.17 10.68 -1.29
N PHE A 270 1.75 10.97 -2.53
CA PHE A 270 0.55 11.74 -2.79
C PHE A 270 -0.76 11.01 -2.39
N LEU A 271 -0.88 9.73 -2.75
CA LEU A 271 -2.11 8.93 -2.69
C LEU A 271 -2.21 8.01 -1.46
N VAL A 272 -1.07 7.62 -0.86
CA VAL A 272 -1.05 6.77 0.34
C VAL A 272 -0.70 7.58 1.58
N HIS A 273 0.44 8.27 1.57
CA HIS A 273 0.92 8.98 2.77
C HIS A 273 0.05 10.18 3.09
N PHE A 274 -0.23 10.98 2.05
CA PHE A 274 -1.05 12.19 2.13
C PHE A 274 -2.40 12.01 1.44
N GLY A 275 -2.79 10.78 1.12
CA GLY A 275 -4.09 10.45 0.55
C GLY A 275 -5.24 10.71 1.53
N GLU A 276 -6.42 10.90 0.98
CA GLU A 276 -7.66 11.21 1.72
C GLU A 276 -8.58 9.98 1.81
N THR A 277 -8.49 9.06 0.84
CA THR A 277 -9.40 7.92 0.74
C THR A 277 -8.68 6.58 0.52
N PRO A 278 -9.30 5.46 0.93
CA PRO A 278 -8.81 4.12 0.60
C PRO A 278 -8.67 3.87 -0.91
N ASP A 279 -9.53 4.49 -1.74
CA ASP A 279 -9.48 4.35 -3.19
C ASP A 279 -8.22 4.95 -3.79
N GLN A 280 -7.76 6.10 -3.27
CA GLN A 280 -6.47 6.66 -3.69
C GLN A 280 -5.32 5.69 -3.38
N SER A 281 -5.35 5.03 -2.21
CA SER A 281 -4.36 4.01 -1.87
C SER A 281 -4.42 2.81 -2.83
N ASN A 282 -5.62 2.40 -3.26
CA ASN A 282 -5.80 1.35 -4.27
C ASN A 282 -5.24 1.76 -5.65
N VAL A 283 -5.37 3.03 -6.03
CA VAL A 283 -4.76 3.56 -7.27
C VAL A 283 -3.24 3.56 -7.16
N ALA A 284 -2.68 3.97 -6.02
CA ALA A 284 -1.24 3.93 -5.77
C ALA A 284 -0.66 2.52 -5.92
N LEU A 285 -1.37 1.51 -5.42
CA LEU A 285 -1.00 0.11 -5.59
C LEU A 285 -0.86 -0.30 -7.06
N ARG A 286 -1.76 0.13 -7.93
CA ARG A 286 -1.67 -0.14 -9.37
C ARG A 286 -0.44 0.50 -9.99
N HIS A 287 -0.12 1.74 -9.61
CA HIS A 287 1.11 2.40 -10.05
C HIS A 287 2.37 1.65 -9.59
N ILE A 288 2.36 1.11 -8.36
CA ILE A 288 3.46 0.27 -7.87
C ILE A 288 3.57 -1.04 -8.65
N ASP A 289 2.48 -1.75 -8.94
CA ASP A 289 2.51 -3.00 -9.71
C ASP A 289 3.11 -2.78 -11.12
N LEU A 290 2.78 -1.65 -11.76
CA LEU A 290 3.33 -1.26 -13.06
C LEU A 290 4.80 -0.85 -12.94
N ALA A 291 5.18 -0.12 -11.90
CA ALA A 291 6.57 0.24 -11.64
C ALA A 291 7.43 -0.99 -11.36
N VAL A 292 6.93 -1.99 -10.63
CA VAL A 292 7.58 -3.28 -10.40
C VAL A 292 7.85 -3.98 -11.73
N SER A 293 6.86 -4.02 -12.61
CA SER A 293 7.01 -4.60 -13.96
C SER A 293 8.07 -3.85 -14.77
N THR A 294 8.08 -2.51 -14.67
CA THR A 294 9.08 -1.67 -15.34
C THR A 294 10.48 -1.92 -14.80
N ALA A 295 10.64 -2.04 -13.48
CA ALA A 295 11.93 -2.30 -12.86
C ALA A 295 12.51 -3.66 -13.25
N LEU A 296 11.67 -4.71 -13.31
CA LEU A 296 12.06 -6.03 -13.80
C LEU A 296 12.45 -6.00 -15.28
N TRP A 297 11.73 -5.22 -16.11
CA TRP A 297 12.04 -5.11 -17.53
C TRP A 297 13.36 -4.38 -17.79
N LEU A 298 13.70 -3.42 -16.92
CA LEU A 298 15.00 -2.74 -16.91
C LEU A 298 16.09 -3.53 -16.17
N GLU A 299 15.80 -4.76 -15.72
CA GLU A 299 16.73 -5.64 -15.00
C GLU A 299 17.33 -4.98 -13.72
N LEU A 300 16.59 -4.08 -13.07
CA LEU A 300 17.06 -3.35 -11.89
C LEU A 300 17.14 -4.24 -10.63
N ASP A 301 16.48 -5.41 -10.64
CA ASP A 301 16.48 -6.40 -9.56
C ASP A 301 17.78 -7.22 -9.49
N CYS A 302 18.60 -7.18 -10.54
CA CYS A 302 19.86 -7.92 -10.64
C CYS A 302 21.08 -7.06 -11.02
N LEU A 303 21.09 -5.79 -10.63
CA LEU A 303 22.24 -4.91 -10.85
C LEU A 303 23.46 -5.38 -10.05
N GLY A 304 24.63 -5.37 -10.67
CA GLY A 304 25.91 -5.52 -9.97
C GLY A 304 26.46 -4.20 -9.46
N ASP A 305 27.78 -4.16 -9.25
CA ASP A 305 28.53 -2.93 -8.96
C ASP A 305 29.14 -2.28 -10.21
N ASP A 306 28.96 -2.87 -11.39
CA ASP A 306 29.43 -2.34 -12.66
C ASP A 306 28.46 -1.29 -13.23
N PRO A 307 28.85 -0.01 -13.32
CA PRO A 307 27.99 1.04 -13.82
C PRO A 307 27.79 1.00 -15.35
N SER A 308 28.53 0.18 -16.08
CA SER A 308 28.42 0.07 -17.55
C SER A 308 27.18 -0.69 -18.03
N VAL A 309 26.49 -1.39 -17.12
CA VAL A 309 25.35 -2.27 -17.44
C VAL A 309 24.00 -1.52 -17.45
N LEU A 310 23.98 -0.25 -17.03
CA LEU A 310 22.73 0.50 -16.90
C LEU A 310 22.16 0.96 -18.25
N PRO A 311 20.83 1.14 -18.33
CA PRO A 311 20.22 1.86 -19.44
C PRO A 311 20.64 3.34 -19.38
N THR A 312 21.72 3.70 -20.09
CA THR A 312 22.32 5.05 -20.08
C THR A 312 21.46 6.13 -20.74
N ASP A 313 20.43 5.73 -21.49
CA ASP A 313 19.70 6.62 -22.38
C ASP A 313 18.43 7.21 -21.75
N ASP A 314 18.15 6.94 -20.46
CA ASP A 314 16.99 7.53 -19.79
C ASP A 314 17.25 9.00 -19.38
N PRO A 315 16.44 9.97 -19.83
CA PRO A 315 16.57 11.36 -19.37
C PRO A 315 16.61 11.57 -17.85
N ALA A 316 16.03 10.70 -17.02
CA ALA A 316 16.15 10.79 -15.55
C ALA A 316 17.58 10.63 -15.02
N LEU A 317 18.47 10.10 -15.85
CA LEU A 317 19.87 9.84 -15.54
C LEU A 317 20.81 10.83 -16.26
N ALA A 318 20.26 11.71 -17.10
CA ALA A 318 21.04 12.63 -17.92
C ALA A 318 21.89 13.58 -17.05
N GLY A 319 23.18 13.71 -17.39
CA GLY A 319 24.12 14.57 -16.67
C GLY A 319 24.71 13.95 -15.39
N LEU A 320 24.23 12.79 -14.95
CA LEU A 320 24.83 12.05 -13.83
C LEU A 320 26.05 11.24 -14.29
N SER A 321 27.04 11.11 -13.39
CA SER A 321 28.14 10.16 -13.60
C SER A 321 27.62 8.71 -13.59
N PRO A 322 28.26 7.75 -14.28
CA PRO A 322 27.82 6.36 -14.29
C PRO A 322 27.66 5.75 -12.89
N LYS A 323 28.55 6.10 -11.94
CA LYS A 323 28.43 5.72 -10.52
C LYS A 323 27.14 6.28 -9.90
N ALA A 324 26.85 7.56 -10.11
CA ALA A 324 25.66 8.19 -9.57
C ALA A 324 24.37 7.60 -10.16
N GLN A 325 24.37 7.27 -11.46
CA GLN A 325 23.27 6.57 -12.12
C GLN A 325 23.00 5.21 -11.48
N LEU A 326 24.06 4.42 -11.24
CA LEU A 326 23.96 3.10 -10.62
C LEU A 326 23.37 3.19 -9.22
N GLU A 327 23.92 4.09 -8.41
CA GLU A 327 23.49 4.26 -7.03
C GLU A 327 22.06 4.80 -6.93
N LEU A 328 21.62 5.67 -7.85
CA LEU A 328 20.23 6.08 -7.94
C LEU A 328 19.31 4.89 -8.29
N CYS A 329 19.68 4.07 -9.28
CA CYS A 329 18.90 2.88 -9.65
C CYS A 329 18.80 1.88 -8.49
N LYS A 330 19.91 1.62 -7.78
CA LYS A 330 19.91 0.81 -6.54
C LYS A 330 18.92 1.36 -5.52
N ARG A 331 18.92 2.68 -5.27
CA ARG A 331 17.95 3.30 -4.33
C ARG A 331 16.51 3.04 -4.77
N LEU A 332 16.19 3.24 -6.04
CA LEU A 332 14.84 3.07 -6.59
C LEU A 332 14.32 1.63 -6.45
N ILE A 333 15.13 0.62 -6.80
CA ILE A 333 14.70 -0.79 -6.69
C ILE A 333 14.48 -1.19 -5.22
N HIS A 334 15.32 -0.72 -4.29
CA HIS A 334 15.16 -1.04 -2.87
C HIS A 334 13.94 -0.35 -2.24
N PHE A 335 13.60 0.88 -2.65
CA PHE A 335 12.31 1.49 -2.32
C PHE A 335 11.14 0.68 -2.85
N LEU A 336 11.22 0.28 -4.13
CA LEU A 336 10.13 -0.42 -4.79
C LEU A 336 9.91 -1.81 -4.18
N ALA A 337 10.98 -2.55 -3.87
CA ALA A 337 10.92 -3.84 -3.19
C ALA A 337 10.31 -3.72 -1.79
N PHE A 338 10.60 -2.64 -1.06
CA PHE A 338 9.94 -2.35 0.21
C PHE A 338 8.43 -2.13 0.03
N LEU A 339 8.01 -1.35 -0.97
CA LEU A 339 6.58 -1.06 -1.19
C LEU A 339 5.83 -2.29 -1.71
N ASP A 340 6.46 -3.09 -2.58
CA ASP A 340 5.99 -4.41 -3.02
C ASP A 340 5.78 -5.33 -1.81
N THR A 341 6.65 -5.25 -0.80
CA THR A 341 6.53 -6.06 0.43
C THR A 341 5.44 -5.56 1.37
N THR A 342 5.27 -4.24 1.51
CA THR A 342 4.54 -3.64 2.64
C THR A 342 3.16 -3.08 2.32
N ILE A 343 2.89 -2.69 1.07
CA ILE A 343 1.61 -2.09 0.67
C ILE A 343 0.68 -3.14 0.05
N GLN A 344 1.23 -4.25 -0.47
CA GLN A 344 0.43 -5.27 -1.15
C GLN A 344 -0.66 -5.90 -0.26
N LYS A 345 -1.80 -6.18 -0.90
CA LYS A 345 -3.00 -6.75 -0.27
C LYS A 345 -2.89 -8.24 0.02
N ARG A 346 -1.99 -8.95 -0.68
CA ARG A 346 -1.79 -10.39 -0.55
C ARG A 346 -0.36 -10.62 -0.08
N PRO A 347 -0.16 -10.73 1.24
CA PRO A 347 1.12 -11.15 1.79
C PRO A 347 1.64 -12.41 1.09
N GLY A 348 2.94 -12.46 0.82
CA GLY A 348 3.60 -13.61 0.16
C GLY A 348 3.70 -13.53 -1.36
N ILE A 349 3.04 -12.58 -2.04
CA ILE A 349 3.11 -12.43 -3.50
C ILE A 349 4.06 -11.29 -3.90
N TRP A 350 5.31 -11.39 -3.48
CA TRP A 350 6.30 -10.34 -3.75
C TRP A 350 7.08 -10.63 -5.02
N ARG A 351 6.81 -9.85 -6.06
CA ARG A 351 7.50 -9.96 -7.35
C ARG A 351 8.95 -9.50 -7.25
N LEU A 352 9.27 -8.65 -6.28
CA LEU A 352 10.61 -8.22 -5.94
C LEU A 352 11.17 -8.92 -4.69
N GLY A 353 10.64 -10.11 -4.36
CA GLY A 353 11.10 -10.88 -3.21
C GLY A 353 12.57 -11.31 -3.30
N GLY A 354 13.02 -11.59 -4.53
CA GLY A 354 14.35 -12.12 -4.87
C GLY A 354 15.32 -11.09 -5.45
N VAL A 355 15.18 -9.80 -5.13
CA VAL A 355 16.15 -8.77 -5.55
C VAL A 355 17.55 -9.17 -5.06
N VAL A 356 18.49 -9.28 -6.01
CA VAL A 356 19.91 -9.56 -5.74
C VAL A 356 20.79 -8.32 -5.87
N THR A 357 20.22 -7.21 -6.36
CA THR A 357 20.88 -5.90 -6.40
C THR A 357 21.44 -5.51 -5.02
N PRO A 358 22.76 -5.21 -4.91
CA PRO A 358 23.36 -4.77 -3.66
C PRO A 358 22.68 -3.53 -3.08
N LEU A 359 22.80 -3.33 -1.76
CA LEU A 359 22.34 -2.11 -1.12
C LEU A 359 23.08 -0.89 -1.70
N PRO A 360 22.40 0.27 -1.88
CA PRO A 360 23.07 1.48 -2.33
C PRO A 360 24.09 1.94 -1.29
N GLY A 361 25.22 2.47 -1.73
CA GLY A 361 26.22 3.08 -0.84
C GLY A 361 25.62 4.28 -0.10
N ASN A 362 26.02 4.45 1.17
CA ASN A 362 25.49 5.48 2.06
C ASN A 362 26.14 6.86 1.78
N TYR A 363 25.94 7.40 0.58
CA TYR A 363 26.50 8.69 0.15
C TYR A 363 25.61 9.86 0.57
N VAL A 364 26.21 10.95 1.04
CA VAL A 364 25.54 12.24 1.28
C VAL A 364 25.10 12.83 -0.05
N ASP A 365 26.04 12.95 -1.00
CA ASP A 365 25.80 13.54 -2.32
C ASP A 365 26.30 12.62 -3.44
N LEU A 366 25.37 12.15 -4.27
CA LEU A 366 25.70 11.25 -5.38
C LEU A 366 26.52 11.92 -6.49
N THR A 367 26.48 13.25 -6.58
CA THR A 367 27.12 14.00 -7.67
C THR A 367 28.62 14.19 -7.44
N ARG A 368 29.11 13.95 -6.21
CA ARG A 368 30.52 14.13 -5.85
C ARG A 368 31.36 12.93 -6.26
N VAL A 369 32.31 13.17 -7.18
CA VAL A 369 33.17 12.12 -7.76
C VAL A 369 33.97 11.35 -6.70
N ASP A 370 34.59 12.06 -5.77
CA ASP A 370 35.50 11.48 -4.76
C ASP A 370 34.79 11.09 -3.45
N GLU A 371 33.45 11.09 -3.42
CA GLU A 371 32.73 10.75 -2.21
C GLU A 371 32.78 9.24 -1.92
N THR A 372 33.08 8.92 -0.66
CA THR A 372 33.09 7.56 -0.11
C THR A 372 31.83 7.30 0.71
N PRO A 373 31.31 6.06 0.74
CA PRO A 373 30.14 5.73 1.56
C PRO A 373 30.38 6.02 3.04
N ARG A 374 29.40 6.65 3.69
CA ARG A 374 29.38 6.84 5.15
C ARG A 374 29.02 5.54 5.88
N PRO A 375 29.34 5.42 7.19
CA PRO A 375 28.80 4.36 8.03
C PRO A 375 27.26 4.35 8.02
N SER A 376 26.63 3.17 8.21
CA SER A 376 25.16 3.01 8.10
C SER A 376 24.36 3.82 9.12
N TYR A 377 24.95 4.09 10.30
CA TYR A 377 24.32 4.86 11.37
C TYR A 377 24.30 6.38 11.10
N GLU A 378 25.03 6.86 10.08
CA GLU A 378 24.99 8.26 9.65
C GLU A 378 23.82 8.49 8.67
N LEU A 379 23.02 9.52 8.95
CA LEU A 379 21.91 9.91 8.08
C LEU A 379 22.44 10.55 6.79
N THR A 380 22.08 9.98 5.64
CA THR A 380 22.37 10.46 4.29
C THR A 380 21.16 10.28 3.38
N THR A 381 21.29 10.66 2.11
CA THR A 381 20.25 10.46 1.09
C THR A 381 19.99 8.98 0.75
N ALA A 382 20.90 8.07 1.11
CA ALA A 382 20.75 6.62 0.94
C ALA A 382 20.29 5.87 2.20
N SER A 383 20.20 6.52 3.36
CA SER A 383 19.87 5.80 4.60
C SER A 383 18.48 5.19 4.57
N LEU A 384 17.49 5.89 4.01
CA LEU A 384 16.12 5.39 3.92
C LEU A 384 16.01 4.12 3.05
N PRO A 385 16.46 4.10 1.77
CA PRO A 385 16.37 2.90 0.95
C PRO A 385 17.11 1.69 1.55
N ARG A 386 18.21 1.94 2.28
CA ARG A 386 18.93 0.88 3.01
C ARG A 386 18.09 0.32 4.16
N ALA A 387 17.55 1.19 5.02
CA ALA A 387 16.75 0.80 6.17
C ALA A 387 15.48 0.04 5.74
N VAL A 388 14.76 0.54 4.73
CA VAL A 388 13.52 -0.10 4.25
C VAL A 388 13.79 -1.42 3.53
N SER A 389 14.96 -1.58 2.90
CA SER A 389 15.38 -2.85 2.31
C SER A 389 15.60 -3.91 3.37
N SER A 390 16.40 -3.61 4.41
CA SER A 390 16.60 -4.52 5.54
C SER A 390 15.26 -4.88 6.20
N PHE A 391 14.39 -3.89 6.45
CA PHE A 391 13.07 -4.14 7.02
C PHE A 391 12.20 -5.06 6.15
N ALA A 392 12.15 -4.80 4.84
CA ALA A 392 11.40 -5.62 3.90
C ALA A 392 11.91 -7.06 3.88
N ASN A 393 13.23 -7.28 3.88
CA ASN A 393 13.84 -8.60 3.93
C ASN A 393 13.39 -9.39 5.16
N VAL A 394 13.39 -8.76 6.34
CA VAL A 394 12.92 -9.40 7.58
C VAL A 394 11.43 -9.75 7.48
N ILE A 395 10.57 -8.86 6.95
CA ILE A 395 9.15 -9.19 6.74
C ILE A 395 9.01 -10.41 5.84
N ARG A 396 9.78 -10.48 4.75
CA ARG A 396 9.70 -11.60 3.80
C ARG A 396 10.16 -12.92 4.41
N GLN A 397 11.23 -12.88 5.19
CA GLN A 397 11.80 -14.06 5.84
C GLN A 397 10.85 -14.70 6.86
N TYR A 398 10.13 -13.88 7.64
CA TYR A 398 9.28 -14.35 8.74
C TYR A 398 7.79 -14.32 8.42
N HIS A 399 7.43 -14.14 7.15
CA HIS A 399 6.05 -14.21 6.75
C HIS A 399 5.53 -15.65 6.79
N ALA A 400 4.48 -15.85 7.56
CA ALA A 400 3.73 -17.09 7.58
C ALA A 400 2.24 -16.80 7.43
N ALA A 401 1.51 -17.75 6.85
CA ALA A 401 0.06 -17.78 6.95
C ALA A 401 -0.33 -18.34 8.33
N GLY A 402 -1.14 -17.59 9.08
CA GLY A 402 -1.62 -17.98 10.41
C GLY A 402 -0.76 -17.47 11.56
N GLU A 403 -0.98 -18.03 12.74
CA GLU A 403 -0.26 -17.68 13.97
C GLU A 403 1.16 -18.25 13.94
N LEU A 404 2.13 -17.41 14.30
CA LEU A 404 3.53 -17.83 14.41
C LEU A 404 3.74 -18.58 15.73
N PRO A 405 4.45 -19.73 15.74
CA PRO A 405 4.93 -20.33 16.97
C PRO A 405 5.75 -19.32 17.78
N TYR A 406 5.61 -19.34 19.11
CA TYR A 406 6.24 -18.35 19.98
C TYR A 406 7.77 -18.27 19.81
N GLU A 407 8.43 -19.40 19.56
CA GLU A 407 9.87 -19.44 19.28
C GLU A 407 10.24 -18.66 18.01
N ILE A 408 9.45 -18.81 16.94
CA ILE A 408 9.64 -18.08 15.67
C ILE A 408 9.31 -16.60 15.84
N LEU A 409 8.31 -16.29 16.66
CA LEU A 409 7.95 -14.93 17.04
C LEU A 409 9.14 -14.20 17.69
N VAL A 410 9.85 -14.85 18.64
CA VAL A 410 11.03 -14.27 19.29
C VAL A 410 12.18 -14.02 18.28
N LEU A 411 12.40 -14.94 17.34
CA LEU A 411 13.39 -14.74 16.27
C LEU A 411 13.00 -13.56 15.36
N TYR A 412 11.71 -13.39 15.07
CA TYR A 412 11.23 -12.27 14.28
C TYR A 412 11.39 -10.93 15.04
N ASP A 413 11.08 -10.86 16.33
CA ASP A 413 11.36 -9.69 17.18
C ASP A 413 12.84 -9.31 17.15
N GLN A 414 13.73 -10.29 17.36
CA GLN A 414 15.16 -10.05 17.36
C GLN A 414 15.64 -9.47 16.01
N ALA A 415 15.16 -10.02 14.89
CA ALA A 415 15.50 -9.53 13.57
C ALA A 415 14.98 -8.11 13.32
N LEU A 416 13.77 -7.77 13.79
CA LEU A 416 13.22 -6.41 13.69
C LEU A 416 14.01 -5.40 14.54
N ARG A 417 14.45 -5.80 15.73
CA ARG A 417 15.30 -4.96 16.60
C ARG A 417 16.68 -4.73 16.00
N GLN A 418 17.27 -5.74 15.37
CA GLN A 418 18.52 -5.57 14.64
C GLN A 418 18.39 -4.50 13.55
N VAL A 419 17.27 -4.49 12.81
CA VAL A 419 17.00 -3.41 11.83
C VAL A 419 16.94 -2.05 12.52
N LEU A 420 16.27 -1.93 13.68
CA LEU A 420 16.19 -0.67 14.43
C LEU A 420 17.56 -0.17 14.92
N ASP A 421 18.47 -1.09 15.26
CA ASP A 421 19.83 -0.80 15.73
C ASP A 421 20.76 -0.36 14.57
N GLU A 422 20.53 -0.89 13.37
CA GLU A 422 21.27 -0.52 12.16
C GLU A 422 20.79 0.78 11.51
N MET A 423 19.57 1.22 11.81
CA MET A 423 19.00 2.48 11.30
C MET A 423 19.75 3.70 11.84
N PRO A 424 19.90 4.77 11.03
CA PRO A 424 20.53 5.99 11.51
C PRO A 424 19.76 6.59 12.69
N HIS A 425 20.50 7.17 13.64
CA HIS A 425 19.89 7.93 14.71
C HIS A 425 19.17 9.14 14.12
N ALA A 426 17.90 9.30 14.47
CA ALA A 426 17.07 10.40 13.99
C ALA A 426 17.31 11.69 14.79
N ASN A 427 18.59 12.05 14.99
CA ASN A 427 19.01 13.28 15.69
C ASN A 427 19.03 14.50 14.75
N ALA A 428 18.85 14.27 13.45
CA ALA A 428 18.72 15.34 12.47
C ALA A 428 17.37 16.06 12.60
N PRO A 429 17.24 17.28 12.04
CA PRO A 429 15.95 17.98 12.00
C PRO A 429 14.85 17.11 11.42
N LEU A 430 13.64 17.22 11.96
CA LEU A 430 12.48 16.40 11.56
C LEU A 430 12.29 16.44 10.03
N GLU A 431 12.45 17.61 9.41
CA GLU A 431 12.31 17.78 7.96
C GLU A 431 13.24 16.88 7.14
N SER A 432 14.41 16.54 7.68
CA SER A 432 15.39 15.69 6.99
C SER A 432 15.26 14.21 7.37
N ALA A 433 14.70 13.90 8.53
CA ALA A 433 14.62 12.54 9.07
C ALA A 433 13.18 12.00 9.19
N TRP A 434 12.16 12.73 8.73
CA TRP A 434 10.76 12.37 9.00
C TRP A 434 10.42 10.95 8.57
N MET A 435 10.83 10.52 7.36
CA MET A 435 10.59 9.15 6.91
C MET A 435 11.34 8.10 7.72
N ILE A 436 12.54 8.41 8.23
CA ILE A 436 13.25 7.52 9.15
C ILE A 436 12.42 7.33 10.42
N HIS A 437 11.83 8.39 10.98
CA HIS A 437 10.89 8.27 12.10
C HIS A 437 9.65 7.44 11.75
N ILE A 438 9.08 7.63 10.56
CA ILE A 438 7.92 6.84 10.10
C ILE A 438 8.28 5.35 9.99
N ILE A 439 9.45 5.01 9.44
CA ILE A 439 9.88 3.61 9.33
C ILE A 439 10.17 3.01 10.71
N ARG A 440 10.79 3.75 11.63
CA ARG A 440 10.96 3.29 13.03
C ARG A 440 9.60 3.01 13.68
N ALA A 441 8.63 3.91 13.52
CA ALA A 441 7.27 3.70 14.00
C ALA A 441 6.60 2.51 13.33
N SER A 442 6.86 2.26 12.04
CA SER A 442 6.35 1.10 11.30
C SER A 442 6.88 -0.23 11.86
N ILE A 443 8.18 -0.29 12.17
CA ILE A 443 8.81 -1.46 12.80
C ILE A 443 8.24 -1.70 14.20
N HIS A 444 8.13 -0.65 15.03
CA HIS A 444 7.50 -0.78 16.34
C HIS A 444 6.02 -1.18 16.24
N ASN A 445 5.28 -0.69 15.25
CA ASN A 445 3.90 -1.11 15.00
C ASN A 445 3.84 -2.60 14.62
N ARG A 446 4.84 -3.12 13.91
CA ARG A 446 4.97 -4.56 13.64
C ARG A 446 5.25 -5.33 14.93
N LEU A 447 6.17 -4.87 15.77
CA LEU A 447 6.48 -5.48 17.07
C LEU A 447 5.26 -5.50 18.00
N VAL A 448 4.49 -4.40 18.05
CA VAL A 448 3.21 -4.37 18.77
C VAL A 448 2.31 -5.48 18.28
N ARG A 449 2.03 -5.55 16.97
CA ARG A 449 1.14 -6.57 16.40
C ARG A 449 1.65 -7.99 16.59
N LEU A 450 2.96 -8.18 16.60
CA LEU A 450 3.60 -9.49 16.77
C LEU A 450 3.39 -10.02 18.19
N HIS A 451 3.57 -9.16 19.21
CA HIS A 451 3.50 -9.56 20.62
C HIS A 451 2.13 -9.39 21.28
N ARG A 452 1.23 -8.60 20.68
CA ARG A 452 -0.10 -8.31 21.24
C ARG A 452 -0.92 -9.57 21.57
N PRO A 453 -0.90 -10.66 20.77
CA PRO A 453 -1.64 -11.90 21.11
C PRO A 453 -1.19 -12.55 22.42
N HIS A 454 0.03 -12.27 22.87
CA HIS A 454 0.63 -12.80 24.10
C HIS A 454 0.70 -11.74 25.22
N LEU A 455 0.18 -10.53 25.00
CA LEU A 455 0.28 -9.41 25.93
C LEU A 455 -0.36 -9.72 27.28
N LEU A 456 -1.62 -10.18 27.29
CA LEU A 456 -2.36 -10.47 28.53
C LEU A 456 -1.71 -11.61 29.32
N LYS A 457 -1.30 -12.69 28.62
CA LYS A 457 -0.56 -13.80 29.23
C LYS A 457 0.70 -13.31 29.93
N GLY A 458 1.39 -12.31 29.40
CA GLY A 458 2.58 -11.74 30.03
C GLY A 458 2.35 -11.03 31.37
N TYR A 459 1.10 -10.77 31.79
CA TYR A 459 0.79 -10.29 33.14
C TYR A 459 0.54 -11.43 34.15
N GLU A 460 0.26 -12.64 33.67
CA GLU A 460 -0.09 -13.80 34.49
C GLU A 460 1.05 -14.83 34.51
N GLU A 461 1.72 -15.02 33.37
CA GLU A 461 2.70 -16.06 33.10
C GLU A 461 4.10 -15.45 32.84
N PRO A 462 5.14 -15.85 33.59
CA PRO A 462 6.51 -15.38 33.38
C PRO A 462 7.09 -15.66 31.99
N ASP A 463 6.68 -16.76 31.35
CA ASP A 463 7.21 -17.17 30.03
C ASP A 463 6.77 -16.22 28.89
N SER A 464 5.64 -15.53 29.10
CA SER A 464 5.09 -14.54 28.16
C SER A 464 5.51 -13.10 28.51
N ASP A 465 6.32 -12.89 29.56
CA ASP A 465 6.69 -11.55 30.05
C ASP A 465 7.40 -10.70 28.99
N LEU A 466 8.26 -11.33 28.18
CA LEU A 466 8.92 -10.68 27.06
C LEU A 466 7.91 -9.98 26.15
N SER A 467 6.81 -10.64 25.80
CA SER A 467 5.81 -10.08 24.88
C SER A 467 5.12 -8.85 25.44
N ARG A 468 4.79 -8.86 26.73
CA ARG A 468 4.28 -7.69 27.43
C ARG A 468 5.28 -6.54 27.37
N VAL A 469 6.52 -6.78 27.76
CA VAL A 469 7.59 -5.77 27.76
C VAL A 469 7.81 -5.19 26.37
N VAL A 470 7.90 -6.03 25.33
CA VAL A 470 8.13 -5.58 23.94
C VAL A 470 6.95 -4.75 23.42
N ALA A 471 5.73 -5.25 23.58
CA ALA A 471 4.53 -4.58 23.06
C ALA A 471 4.36 -3.20 23.70
N VAL A 472 4.49 -3.12 25.03
CA VAL A 472 4.35 -1.85 25.77
C VAL A 472 5.47 -0.87 25.41
N ASN A 473 6.73 -1.31 25.41
CA ASN A 473 7.85 -0.43 25.04
C ASN A 473 7.73 0.06 23.60
N SER A 474 7.34 -0.80 22.67
CA SER A 474 7.14 -0.42 21.27
C SER A 474 5.97 0.55 21.10
N ALA A 475 4.87 0.37 21.85
CA ALA A 475 3.76 1.30 21.85
C ALA A 475 4.19 2.70 22.35
N ARG A 476 4.99 2.78 23.43
CA ARG A 476 5.58 4.05 23.87
C ARG A 476 6.49 4.66 22.81
N SER A 477 7.34 3.85 22.16
CA SER A 477 8.22 4.32 21.08
C SER A 477 7.46 4.91 19.90
N ILE A 478 6.29 4.36 19.53
CA ILE A 478 5.42 4.92 18.49
C ILE A 478 4.94 6.32 18.89
N VAL A 479 4.37 6.46 20.09
CA VAL A 479 3.85 7.75 20.59
C VAL A 479 4.98 8.79 20.70
N ASN A 480 6.08 8.43 21.35
CA ASN A 480 7.25 9.30 21.53
C ASN A 480 7.88 9.72 20.21
N GLY A 481 7.91 8.84 19.21
CA GLY A 481 8.43 9.18 17.88
C GLY A 481 7.50 10.10 17.10
N LEU A 482 6.18 9.92 17.22
CA LEU A 482 5.19 10.64 16.41
C LEU A 482 4.72 11.97 17.01
N ILE A 483 4.97 12.21 18.31
CA ILE A 483 4.70 13.53 18.93
C ILE A 483 5.58 14.63 18.34
N LEU A 484 6.79 14.30 17.87
CA LEU A 484 7.69 15.26 17.21
C LEU A 484 7.03 15.94 16.00
N PHE A 485 6.13 15.24 15.31
CA PHE A 485 5.38 15.78 14.17
C PHE A 485 4.38 16.89 14.56
N ASN A 486 4.14 17.16 15.84
CA ASN A 486 3.38 18.35 16.25
C ASN A 486 4.13 19.64 15.90
N THR A 487 5.47 19.60 15.74
CA THR A 487 6.25 20.74 15.27
C THR A 487 6.02 21.06 13.78
N ASN A 488 5.61 20.05 13.00
CA ASN A 488 5.28 20.20 11.58
C ASN A 488 4.25 19.14 11.17
N THR A 489 2.98 19.42 11.46
CA THR A 489 1.87 18.47 11.26
C THR A 489 1.61 18.15 9.78
N ARG A 490 2.10 18.97 8.85
CA ARG A 490 1.93 18.82 7.39
C ARG A 490 2.59 17.57 6.83
N ILE A 491 3.68 17.13 7.46
CA ILE A 491 4.45 15.97 6.99
C ILE A 491 4.10 14.69 7.74
N ARG A 492 3.07 14.71 8.60
CA ARG A 492 2.55 13.52 9.27
C ARG A 492 1.62 12.74 8.31
N PRO A 493 1.97 11.51 7.89
CA PRO A 493 1.09 10.73 7.03
C PRO A 493 -0.21 10.36 7.73
N ASN A 494 -1.33 10.29 7.00
CA ASN A 494 -2.63 9.99 7.60
C ASN A 494 -2.71 8.58 8.20
N PHE A 495 -2.06 7.60 7.58
CA PHE A 495 -2.11 6.21 8.05
C PHE A 495 -1.48 6.01 9.44
N VAL A 496 -0.60 6.91 9.90
CA VAL A 496 0.03 6.75 11.23
C VAL A 496 -0.94 6.96 12.38
N LYS A 497 -2.10 7.59 12.14
CA LYS A 497 -3.18 7.70 13.12
C LYS A 497 -3.59 6.31 13.63
N ARG A 498 -3.59 5.30 12.73
CA ARG A 498 -3.88 3.91 13.12
C ARG A 498 -2.81 3.31 13.99
N TRP A 499 -1.55 3.58 13.70
CA TRP A 499 -0.45 3.07 14.50
C TRP A 499 -0.46 3.67 15.90
N ILE A 500 -0.76 4.97 16.01
CA ILE A 500 -0.92 5.64 17.30
C ILE A 500 -2.09 5.04 18.07
N LEU A 501 -3.25 4.86 17.43
CA LEU A 501 -4.41 4.27 18.10
C LEU A 501 -4.14 2.82 18.56
N GLY A 502 -3.53 2.00 17.69
CA GLY A 502 -3.13 0.63 18.04
C GLY A 502 -2.09 0.57 19.16
N ALA A 503 -1.23 1.58 19.29
CA ALA A 503 -0.34 1.75 20.44
C ALA A 503 -1.09 2.17 21.70
N CYS A 504 -2.05 3.10 21.60
CA CYS A 504 -2.89 3.54 22.72
C CYS A 504 -3.66 2.38 23.35
N VAL A 505 -4.14 1.42 22.55
CA VAL A 505 -4.82 0.23 23.08
C VAL A 505 -3.89 -0.58 24.00
N VAL A 506 -2.66 -0.85 23.56
CA VAL A 506 -1.66 -1.57 24.39
C VAL A 506 -1.32 -0.79 25.66
N LEU A 507 -1.14 0.53 25.54
CA LEU A 507 -0.84 1.41 26.68
C LEU A 507 -2.01 1.49 27.66
N ALA A 508 -3.26 1.48 27.18
CA ALA A 508 -4.44 1.49 28.02
C ALA A 508 -4.59 0.19 28.81
N ILE A 509 -4.33 -0.97 28.17
CA ILE A 509 -4.27 -2.27 28.84
C ILE A 509 -3.21 -2.23 29.96
N ASP A 510 -1.99 -1.81 29.64
CA ASP A 510 -0.89 -1.73 30.62
C ASP A 510 -1.18 -0.73 31.75
N TYR A 511 -1.89 0.35 31.45
CA TYR A 511 -2.30 1.34 32.44
C TYR A 511 -3.33 0.77 33.43
N VAL A 512 -4.34 0.04 32.95
CA VAL A 512 -5.34 -0.62 33.80
C VAL A 512 -4.69 -1.65 34.73
N PHE A 513 -3.63 -2.33 34.27
CA PHE A 513 -2.83 -3.24 35.10
C PHE A 513 -1.84 -2.54 36.03
N GLY A 514 -1.95 -1.23 36.20
CA GLY A 514 -1.29 -0.48 37.26
C GLY A 514 0.03 0.18 36.87
N ASN A 515 0.34 0.30 35.57
CA ASN A 515 1.53 1.03 35.12
C ASN A 515 1.22 2.52 34.84
N PRO A 516 1.60 3.46 35.73
CA PRO A 516 1.31 4.88 35.55
C PRO A 516 2.05 5.52 34.37
N ASP A 517 3.19 4.97 33.93
CA ASP A 517 3.94 5.53 32.81
C ASP A 517 3.15 5.44 31.50
N SER A 518 2.33 4.40 31.36
CA SER A 518 1.48 4.20 30.18
C SER A 518 0.36 5.24 30.09
N ARG A 519 -0.11 5.77 31.24
CA ARG A 519 -0.98 6.95 31.29
C ARG A 519 -0.32 8.20 30.68
N THR A 520 0.95 8.42 30.99
CA THR A 520 1.73 9.55 30.45
C THR A 520 1.81 9.46 28.93
N SER A 521 2.07 8.28 28.38
CA SER A 521 2.06 8.09 26.92
C SER A 521 0.67 8.22 26.30
N LEU A 522 -0.41 7.84 26.98
CA LEU A 522 -1.78 8.12 26.51
C LEU A 522 -2.07 9.62 26.44
N LEU A 523 -1.61 10.41 27.41
CA LEU A 523 -1.72 11.87 27.37
C LEU A 523 -0.92 12.48 26.21
N GLN A 524 0.27 11.98 25.94
CA GLN A 524 1.05 12.38 24.76
C GLN A 524 0.33 12.05 23.44
N ALA A 525 -0.34 10.89 23.37
CA ALA A 525 -1.16 10.55 22.21
C ALA A 525 -2.38 11.48 22.08
N LEU A 526 -2.96 11.91 23.20
CA LEU A 526 -4.01 12.92 23.22
C LEU A 526 -3.49 14.27 22.67
N ASP A 527 -2.28 14.68 23.05
CA ASP A 527 -1.63 15.88 22.50
C ASP A 527 -1.37 15.77 21.00
N ILE A 528 -1.05 14.57 20.49
CA ILE A 528 -0.88 14.31 19.06
C ILE A 528 -2.19 14.57 18.29
N PHE A 529 -3.31 14.07 18.79
CA PHE A 529 -4.62 14.22 18.13
C PHE A 529 -5.28 15.58 18.44
N GLY A 530 -4.91 16.23 19.55
CA GLY A 530 -5.37 17.56 19.94
C GLY A 530 -4.63 18.70 19.24
N ALA A 531 -3.47 18.43 18.64
CA ALA A 531 -2.70 19.45 17.91
C ALA A 531 -3.49 19.98 16.72
N VAL A 532 -3.71 21.30 16.70
CA VAL A 532 -4.40 21.97 15.58
C VAL A 532 -3.59 21.78 14.31
N ASN A 533 -4.16 21.07 13.34
CA ASN A 533 -3.59 20.90 12.03
C ASN A 533 -4.57 21.46 10.97
N PRO A 534 -4.34 22.67 10.44
CA PRO A 534 -5.20 23.22 9.39
C PRO A 534 -5.11 22.43 8.08
N TYR A 535 -4.15 21.51 7.96
CA TYR A 535 -3.95 20.63 6.82
C TYR A 535 -4.36 19.18 7.11
N ASP A 536 -5.06 18.94 8.21
CA ASP A 536 -5.59 17.61 8.48
C ASP A 536 -6.61 17.23 7.41
N ARG A 537 -6.28 16.19 6.64
CA ARG A 537 -7.11 15.71 5.55
C ARG A 537 -8.22 14.76 6.00
N ALA A 538 -8.16 14.30 7.25
CA ALA A 538 -9.19 13.47 7.86
C ALA A 538 -9.49 13.98 9.28
N PRO A 539 -10.03 15.22 9.42
CA PRO A 539 -10.26 15.84 10.72
C PRO A 539 -11.31 15.09 11.55
N ALA A 540 -12.33 14.50 10.91
CA ALA A 540 -13.31 13.65 11.57
C ALA A 540 -12.64 12.41 12.20
N THR A 541 -11.74 11.75 11.46
CA THR A 541 -10.95 10.62 11.96
C THR A 541 -10.04 11.03 13.13
N THR A 542 -9.38 12.18 13.04
CA THR A 542 -8.54 12.70 14.14
C THR A 542 -9.36 12.96 15.39
N LEU A 543 -10.52 13.62 15.23
CA LEU A 543 -11.44 13.86 16.34
C LEU A 543 -11.89 12.54 16.96
N LYS A 544 -12.25 11.54 16.16
CA LYS A 544 -12.66 10.23 16.69
C LYS A 544 -11.52 9.51 17.42
N CYS A 545 -10.30 9.58 16.90
CA CYS A 545 -9.11 9.06 17.58
C CYS A 545 -8.90 9.77 18.93
N LYS A 546 -9.06 11.09 18.97
CA LYS A 546 -8.97 11.89 20.19
C LYS A 546 -9.98 11.43 21.24
N GLU A 547 -11.26 11.37 20.88
CA GLU A 547 -12.35 10.89 21.75
C GLU A 547 -12.08 9.48 22.28
N THR A 548 -11.54 8.60 21.44
CA THR A 548 -11.18 7.23 21.83
C THR A 548 -10.07 7.21 22.88
N VAL A 549 -9.04 8.05 22.74
CA VAL A 549 -7.97 8.18 23.75
C VAL A 549 -8.50 8.80 25.05
N GLU A 550 -9.40 9.78 24.98
CA GLU A 550 -10.07 10.35 26.17
C GLU A 550 -10.90 9.28 26.90
N ALA A 551 -11.62 8.43 26.16
CA ALA A 551 -12.38 7.32 26.72
C ALA A 551 -11.47 6.29 27.41
N PHE A 552 -10.32 5.94 26.80
CA PHE A 552 -9.32 5.07 27.44
C PHE A 552 -8.80 5.65 28.75
N LEU A 553 -8.43 6.94 28.76
CA LEU A 553 -7.93 7.61 29.95
C LEU A 553 -8.98 7.62 31.07
N ALA A 554 -10.22 7.99 30.75
CA ALA A 554 -11.29 8.09 31.74
C ALA A 554 -11.70 6.73 32.31
N ALA A 555 -11.78 5.68 31.48
CA ALA A 555 -12.06 4.32 31.92
C ALA A 555 -10.88 3.72 32.72
N GLY A 556 -9.64 4.06 32.35
CA GLY A 556 -8.45 3.66 33.08
C GLY A 556 -8.39 4.32 34.46
N ASP A 557 -8.56 5.65 34.52
CA ASP A 557 -8.59 6.43 35.77
C ASP A 557 -9.63 5.90 36.76
N ALA A 558 -10.78 5.43 36.26
CA ALA A 558 -11.84 4.83 37.08
C ALA A 558 -11.47 3.47 37.68
N ARG A 559 -10.49 2.76 37.11
CA ARG A 559 -10.12 1.38 37.47
C ARG A 559 -8.78 1.25 38.17
N VAL A 560 -7.90 2.24 38.08
CA VAL A 560 -6.62 2.21 38.81
C VAL A 560 -6.88 2.02 40.31
N GLY A 561 -6.30 0.96 40.87
CA GLY A 561 -6.47 0.57 42.28
C GLY A 561 -7.63 -0.41 42.55
N GLN A 562 -8.37 -0.83 41.52
CA GLN A 562 -9.42 -1.84 41.63
C GLN A 562 -8.92 -3.23 41.21
N SER A 563 -8.78 -4.13 42.19
CA SER A 563 -8.61 -5.60 42.05
C SER A 563 -7.43 -6.10 41.21
N ALA A 564 -7.14 -7.40 41.31
CA ALA A 564 -6.07 -8.08 40.59
C ALA A 564 -6.34 -8.13 39.06
N PRO A 565 -5.29 -8.24 38.23
CA PRO A 565 -5.44 -8.45 36.79
C PRO A 565 -6.34 -9.65 36.50
N SER A 566 -7.44 -9.45 35.76
CA SER A 566 -8.28 -10.54 35.26
C SER A 566 -8.88 -10.21 33.90
N GLU A 567 -9.22 -11.25 33.14
CA GLU A 567 -9.90 -11.11 31.83
C GLU A 567 -11.25 -10.37 31.97
N ASP A 568 -12.01 -10.65 33.03
CA ASP A 568 -13.27 -9.96 33.33
C ASP A 568 -13.07 -8.45 33.60
N ALA A 569 -11.99 -8.09 34.30
CA ALA A 569 -11.66 -6.70 34.56
C ALA A 569 -11.34 -5.96 33.24
N MET A 570 -10.68 -6.63 32.30
CA MET A 570 -10.40 -6.10 30.97
C MET A 570 -11.66 -5.99 30.10
N ALA A 571 -12.54 -6.98 30.13
CA ALA A 571 -13.82 -6.91 29.42
C ALA A 571 -14.64 -5.71 29.91
N ALA A 572 -14.78 -5.56 31.22
CA ALA A 572 -15.51 -4.45 31.82
C ALA A 572 -14.84 -3.08 31.54
N PHE A 573 -13.51 -3.02 31.39
CA PHE A 573 -12.81 -1.81 30.95
C PHE A 573 -13.23 -1.41 29.54
N PHE A 574 -13.18 -2.34 28.59
CA PHE A 574 -13.58 -2.03 27.21
C PHE A 574 -15.07 -1.73 27.08
N ASP A 575 -15.93 -2.30 27.92
CA ASP A 575 -17.34 -1.94 27.97
C ASP A 575 -17.58 -0.50 28.44
N ASP A 576 -16.84 -0.03 29.45
CA ASP A 576 -16.87 1.38 29.87
C ASP A 576 -16.37 2.32 28.75
N VAL A 577 -15.31 1.94 28.03
CA VAL A 577 -14.82 2.70 26.86
C VAL A 577 -15.91 2.84 25.80
N LYS A 578 -16.64 1.76 25.47
CA LYS A 578 -17.73 1.79 24.48
C LYS A 578 -18.86 2.71 24.92
N GLN A 579 -19.30 2.54 26.16
CA GLN A 579 -20.37 3.35 26.74
C GLN A 579 -20.05 4.85 26.63
N ARG A 580 -18.80 5.24 26.89
CA ARG A 580 -18.35 6.63 26.74
C ARG A 580 -18.34 7.12 25.29
N LEU A 581 -18.02 6.24 24.34
CA LEU A 581 -18.04 6.57 22.91
C LEU A 581 -19.45 6.65 22.33
N GLU A 582 -20.42 5.91 22.87
CA GLU A 582 -21.83 5.96 22.47
C GLU A 582 -22.54 7.22 22.96
N TYR A 583 -22.20 7.70 24.16
CA TYR A 583 -22.77 8.94 24.71
C TYR A 583 -22.11 10.21 24.18
N ALA A 584 -21.07 10.10 23.36
CA ALA A 584 -20.54 11.25 22.64
C ALA A 584 -21.64 11.78 21.71
N PRO A 585 -22.06 13.06 21.83
CA PRO A 585 -23.16 13.58 21.04
C PRO A 585 -22.87 13.36 19.55
N PRO A 586 -23.83 12.84 18.77
CA PRO A 586 -23.64 12.67 17.34
C PRO A 586 -23.22 14.02 16.76
N ILE A 587 -22.19 14.03 15.91
CA ILE A 587 -21.63 15.26 15.35
C ILE A 587 -22.70 15.90 14.44
N VAL A 588 -23.51 16.79 15.01
CA VAL A 588 -24.49 17.60 14.28
C VAL A 588 -23.71 18.71 13.58
N GLY A 589 -23.41 18.53 12.29
CA GLY A 589 -22.70 19.55 11.51
C GLY A 589 -21.92 19.05 10.30
N LEU A 590 -21.82 17.73 10.05
CA LEU A 590 -21.34 17.27 8.74
C LEU A 590 -22.43 17.55 7.70
N VAL A 591 -22.19 18.55 6.86
CA VAL A 591 -22.96 18.79 5.64
C VAL A 591 -22.98 17.49 4.84
N ASP A 592 -24.20 17.03 4.54
CA ASP A 592 -24.46 15.82 3.77
C ASP A 592 -23.90 15.99 2.34
N PHE A 593 -22.66 15.56 2.14
CA PHE A 593 -21.99 15.55 0.85
C PHE A 593 -22.44 14.38 -0.03
N GLY A 594 -23.69 13.91 0.06
CA GLY A 594 -24.29 12.97 -0.91
C GLY A 594 -23.50 11.67 -1.14
N PHE A 595 -22.65 11.29 -0.19
CA PHE A 595 -22.14 9.94 -0.05
C PHE A 595 -23.18 9.19 0.77
N ALA A 596 -23.37 7.89 0.49
CA ALA A 596 -24.10 7.04 1.42
C ALA A 596 -23.53 7.29 2.82
N ALA A 597 -24.38 7.68 3.78
CA ALA A 597 -23.97 7.88 5.16
C ALA A 597 -23.07 6.70 5.57
N PRO A 598 -21.96 6.92 6.30
CA PRO A 598 -21.27 5.79 6.91
C PRO A 598 -22.34 4.97 7.62
N LEU A 599 -22.41 3.68 7.31
CA LEU A 599 -23.35 2.78 7.96
C LEU A 599 -23.32 3.07 9.47
N PRO A 600 -24.48 3.13 10.15
CA PRO A 600 -24.50 3.31 11.59
C PRO A 600 -23.49 2.33 12.21
N PHE A 601 -22.64 2.87 13.07
CA PHE A 601 -21.60 2.15 13.78
C PHE A 601 -22.24 0.92 14.46
N ASP A 602 -22.10 -0.25 13.84
CA ASP A 602 -22.72 -1.49 14.29
C ASP A 602 -21.82 -2.16 15.34
N ILE A 603 -21.82 -1.54 16.53
CA ILE A 603 -21.15 -2.02 17.73
C ILE A 603 -21.63 -3.42 18.11
N ASP A 604 -22.90 -3.75 17.84
CA ASP A 604 -23.50 -5.01 18.26
C ASP A 604 -22.97 -6.19 17.41
N SER A 605 -22.80 -6.01 16.11
CA SER A 605 -22.15 -7.00 15.22
C SER A 605 -20.66 -7.20 15.55
N MET A 606 -19.96 -6.12 15.91
CA MET A 606 -18.56 -6.09 16.36
C MET A 606 -18.33 -6.94 17.63
N LEU A 607 -19.35 -7.06 18.49
CA LEU A 607 -19.21 -7.66 19.81
C LEU A 607 -19.97 -8.97 19.97
N ASN A 608 -20.97 -9.29 19.15
CA ASN A 608 -21.60 -10.62 19.16
C ASN A 608 -20.61 -11.75 18.79
N GLY A 609 -19.55 -11.43 18.03
CA GLY A 609 -18.39 -12.31 17.82
C GLY A 609 -17.53 -12.54 19.08
N LEU A 610 -17.68 -11.71 20.12
CA LEU A 610 -17.03 -11.87 21.42
C LEU A 610 -17.79 -12.85 22.35
N TRP A 611 -19.03 -13.23 22.05
CA TRP A 611 -19.89 -13.99 23.00
C TRP A 611 -20.49 -15.27 22.41
N SER A 612 -20.15 -15.64 21.17
CA SER A 612 -20.67 -16.83 20.48
C SER A 612 -19.59 -17.82 20.06
N SER A 613 -18.88 -18.37 21.05
CA SER A 613 -18.41 -19.78 21.11
C SER A 613 -17.65 -20.03 22.40
#